data_AF-A0A3C1H6R8-F1
#
_entry.id   AF-A0A3C1H6R8-F1
#
_cell.length_a   1.000
_cell.length_b   1.000
_cell.length_c   1.000
_cell.angle_alpha   90.00
_cell.angle_beta   90.00
_cell.angle_gamma   90.00
#
_symmetry.space_group_name_H-M   'P 1'
#
loop_
_entity.id
_entity.type
_entity.pdbx_description
1 polymer ?
#
loop_
_entity_poly.entity_id
_entity_poly.type
_entity_poly.pdbx_seq_one_letter_code
_entity_poly.pdbx_strand_id
1 'polypeptide(L)'
;MEKVKKLLELCRLNYEKVILVLSVLTLGLGVVALWFLSAKAQEEAEGLTRVYNTKKVKAPAPVAMGTYTAALEAARNPAPISFGLPHKVFTPVKWIKTSDGRIIVDRSGKSVGPEALKIDGVKALNMVVRLVSSGPDGHVIELMIEAADRAEFRKPRPFTVKADEKIRIPGGTARNPNQIWLREVKGAAENPDSLSFEITETKERFEVTKDKAFVRADAYVADLSYPPENRQFKTLRRDAVIGFGGEEYKIVEISENEVVVSNRLNDKKTRLKRTPQ
;
A
#
# COMPACT_ATOMS: atom_id res chain seq x y z
N MET A 1 -121.06 -47.84 -2.13
CA MET A 1 -120.96 -48.58 -3.41
C MET A 1 -120.90 -47.66 -4.62
N GLU A 2 -121.78 -46.66 -4.72
CA GLU A 2 -121.83 -45.75 -5.88
C GLU A 2 -120.60 -44.83 -6.03
N LYS A 3 -120.07 -44.30 -4.91
CA LYS A 3 -118.85 -43.48 -4.92
C LYS A 3 -117.62 -44.22 -5.46
N VAL A 4 -117.52 -45.53 -5.16
CA VAL A 4 -116.41 -46.39 -5.62
C VAL A 4 -116.54 -46.68 -7.11
N LYS A 5 -117.77 -46.88 -7.63
CA LYS A 5 -118.02 -47.05 -9.07
C LYS A 5 -117.68 -45.79 -9.87
N LYS A 6 -118.08 -44.60 -9.39
CA LYS A 6 -117.70 -43.33 -10.02
C LYS A 6 -116.18 -43.10 -10.00
N LEU A 7 -115.50 -43.49 -8.93
CA LEU A 7 -114.03 -43.47 -8.83
C LEU A 7 -113.37 -44.37 -9.88
N LEU A 8 -113.93 -45.57 -10.09
CA LEU A 8 -113.44 -46.52 -11.11
C LEU A 8 -113.65 -46.00 -12.54
N GLU A 9 -114.79 -45.37 -12.83
CA GLU A 9 -115.03 -44.71 -14.12
C GLU A 9 -114.09 -43.52 -14.34
N LEU A 10 -113.85 -42.70 -13.31
CA LEU A 10 -112.89 -41.59 -13.35
C LEU A 10 -111.45 -42.09 -13.57
N CYS A 11 -111.04 -43.18 -12.90
CA CYS A 11 -109.75 -43.82 -13.12
C CYS A 11 -109.63 -44.45 -14.51
N ARG A 12 -110.74 -44.92 -15.10
CA ARG A 12 -110.75 -45.49 -16.46
C ARG A 12 -110.70 -44.41 -17.55
N LEU A 13 -111.40 -43.30 -17.34
CA LEU A 13 -111.40 -42.14 -18.24
C LEU A 13 -110.09 -41.35 -18.19
N ASN A 14 -109.42 -41.32 -17.02
CA ASN A 14 -108.16 -40.59 -16.80
C ASN A 14 -107.00 -41.52 -16.39
N TYR A 15 -106.92 -42.72 -16.95
CA TYR A 15 -105.94 -43.74 -16.54
C TYR A 15 -104.49 -43.25 -16.64
N GLU A 16 -104.19 -42.45 -17.66
CA GLU A 16 -102.89 -41.82 -17.87
C GLU A 16 -102.46 -40.95 -16.68
N LYS A 17 -103.38 -40.15 -16.13
CA LYS A 17 -103.11 -39.29 -14.97
C LYS A 17 -102.89 -40.11 -13.70
N VAL A 18 -103.61 -41.22 -13.53
CA VAL A 18 -103.44 -42.12 -12.37
C VAL A 18 -102.08 -42.80 -12.41
N ILE A 19 -101.65 -43.30 -13.58
CA ILE A 19 -100.31 -43.88 -13.77
C ILE A 19 -99.23 -42.84 -13.52
N LEU A 20 -99.43 -41.59 -13.97
CA LEU A 20 -98.48 -40.50 -13.77
C LEU A 20 -98.36 -40.12 -12.29
N VAL A 21 -99.46 -40.08 -11.53
CA VAL A 21 -99.40 -39.84 -10.08
C VAL A 21 -98.68 -40.98 -9.35
N LEU A 22 -98.93 -42.24 -9.75
CA LEU A 22 -98.25 -43.40 -9.18
C LEU A 22 -96.74 -43.39 -9.50
N SER A 23 -96.35 -43.03 -10.73
CA SER A 23 -94.95 -42.94 -11.12
C SER A 23 -94.22 -41.82 -10.37
N VAL A 24 -94.87 -40.66 -10.18
CA VAL A 24 -94.31 -39.55 -9.39
C VAL A 24 -94.17 -39.93 -7.92
N LEU A 25 -95.16 -40.62 -7.33
CA LEU A 25 -95.07 -41.09 -5.94
C LEU A 25 -93.94 -42.11 -5.74
N THR A 26 -93.78 -43.05 -6.67
CA THR A 26 -92.69 -44.05 -6.61
C THR A 26 -91.31 -43.41 -6.78
N LEU A 27 -91.17 -42.45 -7.71
CA LEU A 27 -89.95 -41.66 -7.86
C LEU A 27 -89.66 -40.83 -6.60
N GLY A 28 -90.67 -40.17 -6.02
CA GLY A 28 -90.54 -39.39 -4.79
C GLY A 28 -90.04 -40.23 -3.62
N LEU A 29 -90.61 -41.42 -3.43
CA LEU A 29 -90.14 -42.37 -2.41
C LEU A 29 -88.70 -42.85 -2.70
N GLY A 30 -88.36 -43.09 -3.96
CA GLY A 30 -87.00 -43.45 -4.37
C GLY A 30 -85.97 -42.36 -4.03
N VAL A 31 -86.30 -41.09 -4.26
CA VAL A 31 -85.42 -39.95 -3.91
C VAL A 31 -85.21 -39.86 -2.40
N VAL A 32 -86.26 -40.05 -1.59
CA VAL A 32 -86.13 -40.03 -0.12
C VAL A 32 -85.26 -41.18 0.36
N ALA A 33 -85.41 -42.39 -0.18
CA ALA A 33 -84.57 -43.53 0.16
C ALA A 33 -83.10 -43.29 -0.22
N LEU A 34 -82.84 -42.72 -1.40
CA LEU A 34 -81.49 -42.35 -1.84
C LEU A 34 -80.88 -41.26 -0.95
N TRP A 35 -81.67 -40.30 -0.48
CA TRP A 35 -81.20 -39.25 0.42
C TRP A 35 -80.72 -39.83 1.77
N PHE A 36 -81.48 -40.75 2.37
CA PHE A 36 -81.06 -41.44 3.60
C PHE A 36 -79.81 -42.30 3.41
N LEU A 37 -79.71 -43.02 2.28
CA LEU A 37 -78.53 -43.82 1.96
C LEU A 37 -77.29 -42.94 1.74
N SER A 38 -77.46 -41.80 1.06
CA SER A 38 -76.40 -40.81 0.84
C SER A 38 -75.90 -40.22 2.15
N ALA A 39 -76.83 -39.83 3.05
CA ALA A 39 -76.47 -39.29 4.36
C ALA A 39 -75.63 -40.29 5.18
N LYS A 40 -76.01 -41.57 5.18
CA LYS A 40 -75.25 -42.63 5.84
C LYS A 40 -73.85 -42.83 5.22
N ALA A 41 -73.76 -42.82 3.89
CA ALA A 41 -72.49 -42.95 3.19
C ALA A 41 -71.55 -41.75 3.47
N GLN A 42 -72.09 -40.54 3.58
CA GLN A 42 -71.33 -39.35 3.96
C GLN A 42 -70.79 -39.46 5.40
N GLU A 43 -71.59 -39.93 6.34
CA GLU A 43 -71.16 -40.12 7.73
C GLU A 43 -70.02 -41.15 7.83
N GLU A 44 -70.11 -42.27 7.10
CA GLU A 44 -69.03 -43.26 7.02
C GLU A 44 -67.74 -42.68 6.39
N ALA A 45 -67.88 -41.88 5.32
CA ALA A 45 -66.74 -41.21 4.68
C ALA A 45 -66.07 -40.16 5.59
N GLU A 46 -66.87 -39.41 6.36
CA GLU A 46 -66.38 -38.46 7.37
C GLU A 46 -65.68 -39.19 8.53
N GLY A 47 -66.22 -40.33 8.96
CA GLY A 47 -65.59 -41.18 9.97
C GLY A 47 -64.20 -41.66 9.55
N LEU A 48 -64.06 -42.13 8.30
CA LEU A 48 -62.78 -42.57 7.75
C LEU A 48 -61.79 -41.40 7.62
N THR A 49 -62.22 -40.23 7.15
CA THR A 49 -61.33 -39.05 7.01
C THR A 49 -60.86 -38.51 8.37
N ARG A 50 -61.67 -38.61 9.44
CA ARG A 50 -61.25 -38.24 10.80
C ARG A 50 -60.11 -39.13 11.33
N VAL A 51 -60.09 -40.43 11.00
CA VAL A 51 -59.02 -41.34 11.41
C VAL A 51 -57.68 -40.94 10.78
N TYR A 52 -57.68 -40.47 9.53
CA TYR A 52 -56.46 -40.05 8.85
C TYR A 52 -55.99 -38.64 9.23
N ASN A 53 -56.91 -37.70 9.52
CA ASN A 53 -56.55 -36.31 9.83
C ASN A 53 -56.14 -36.06 11.30
N THR A 54 -56.38 -37.00 12.22
CA THR A 54 -56.07 -36.79 13.65
C THR A 54 -54.66 -37.24 14.07
N LYS A 55 -53.92 -37.93 13.19
CA LYS A 55 -52.57 -38.40 13.51
C LYS A 55 -51.56 -37.25 13.35
N LYS A 56 -51.39 -36.45 14.42
CA LYS A 56 -50.31 -35.46 14.51
C LYS A 56 -48.96 -36.18 14.45
N VAL A 57 -48.38 -36.27 13.26
CA VAL A 57 -47.02 -36.80 13.07
C VAL A 57 -46.04 -35.77 13.63
N LYS A 58 -45.11 -36.21 14.50
CA LYS A 58 -44.04 -35.35 14.99
C LYS A 58 -43.22 -34.87 13.79
N ALA A 59 -42.97 -33.57 13.72
CA ALA A 59 -42.11 -33.01 12.69
C ALA A 59 -40.73 -33.69 12.75
N PRO A 60 -40.07 -33.94 11.61
CA PRO A 60 -38.74 -34.50 11.59
C PRO A 60 -37.78 -33.61 12.38
N ALA A 61 -36.83 -34.23 13.08
CA ALA A 61 -35.83 -33.51 13.84
C ALA A 61 -35.04 -32.56 12.90
N PRO A 62 -34.72 -31.34 13.34
CA PRO A 62 -34.00 -30.39 12.51
C PRO A 62 -32.63 -30.97 12.13
N VAL A 63 -32.31 -30.90 10.83
CA VAL A 63 -31.04 -31.35 10.29
C VAL A 63 -29.93 -30.47 10.87
N ALA A 64 -28.91 -31.09 11.46
CA ALA A 64 -27.78 -30.35 12.02
C ALA A 64 -26.97 -29.68 10.90
N MET A 65 -27.19 -28.38 10.70
CA MET A 65 -26.51 -27.57 9.67
C MET A 65 -25.24 -26.87 10.17
N GLY A 66 -24.85 -27.08 11.43
CA GLY A 66 -23.77 -26.31 12.09
C GLY A 66 -22.41 -26.36 11.38
N THR A 67 -22.07 -27.52 10.79
CA THR A 67 -20.83 -27.67 10.01
C THR A 67 -20.85 -26.86 8.72
N TYR A 68 -22.00 -26.82 8.04
CA TYR A 68 -22.17 -26.09 6.79
C TYR A 68 -22.22 -24.58 7.02
N THR A 69 -22.86 -24.14 8.11
CA THR A 69 -22.88 -22.73 8.48
C THR A 69 -21.49 -22.22 8.88
N ALA A 70 -20.73 -23.02 9.64
CA ALA A 70 -19.35 -22.68 10.00
C ALA A 70 -18.43 -22.60 8.77
N ALA A 71 -18.58 -23.53 7.82
CA ALA A 71 -17.84 -23.47 6.56
C ALA A 71 -18.20 -22.23 5.71
N LEU A 72 -19.49 -21.86 5.67
CA LEU A 72 -19.97 -20.65 4.99
C LEU A 72 -19.46 -19.35 5.63
N GLU A 73 -19.40 -19.29 6.96
CA GLU A 73 -18.84 -18.14 7.68
C GLU A 73 -17.34 -17.99 7.44
N ALA A 74 -16.59 -19.10 7.46
CA ALA A 74 -15.17 -19.10 7.13
C ALA A 74 -14.90 -18.67 5.68
N ALA A 75 -15.76 -19.07 4.74
CA ALA A 75 -15.64 -18.70 3.34
C ALA A 75 -15.99 -17.22 3.06
N ARG A 76 -16.86 -16.61 3.87
CA ARG A 76 -17.23 -15.19 3.73
C ARG A 76 -16.12 -14.23 4.11
N ASN A 77 -15.23 -14.64 5.02
CA ASN A 77 -14.08 -13.85 5.43
C ASN A 77 -12.82 -14.71 5.40
N PRO A 78 -12.30 -15.03 4.20
CA PRO A 78 -11.10 -15.83 4.09
C PRO A 78 -9.94 -15.09 4.76
N ALA A 79 -9.11 -15.83 5.50
CA ALA A 79 -7.89 -15.27 6.07
C ALA A 79 -7.03 -14.64 4.95
N PRO A 80 -6.39 -13.49 5.19
CA PRO A 80 -5.53 -12.87 4.19
C PRO A 80 -4.34 -13.79 3.91
N ILE A 81 -4.36 -14.46 2.76
CA ILE A 81 -3.26 -15.29 2.30
C ILE A 81 -2.19 -14.37 1.68
N SER A 82 -1.03 -14.29 2.32
CA SER A 82 0.12 -13.58 1.77
C SER A 82 0.84 -14.46 0.76
N PHE A 83 0.70 -14.15 -0.53
CA PHE A 83 1.46 -14.76 -1.62
C PHE A 83 2.79 -14.02 -1.89
N GLY A 84 3.17 -13.09 -1.01
CA GLY A 84 4.39 -12.31 -1.12
C GLY A 84 5.64 -13.06 -0.67
N LEU A 85 6.79 -12.41 -0.82
CA LEU A 85 8.06 -12.90 -0.28
C LEU A 85 7.97 -12.97 1.26
N PRO A 86 8.52 -14.02 1.90
CA PRO A 86 9.48 -15.00 1.35
C PRO A 86 8.85 -16.31 0.81
N HIS A 87 7.53 -16.50 0.87
CA HIS A 87 6.87 -17.78 0.61
C HIS A 87 6.41 -17.86 -0.86
N LYS A 88 7.32 -18.32 -1.72
CA LYS A 88 7.25 -18.34 -3.18
C LYS A 88 6.29 -19.38 -3.76
N VAL A 89 4.98 -19.25 -3.52
CA VAL A 89 4.01 -20.21 -4.08
C VAL A 89 3.78 -19.98 -5.58
N PHE A 90 4.01 -18.75 -6.08
CA PHE A 90 3.76 -18.39 -7.48
C PHE A 90 4.87 -17.59 -8.18
N THR A 91 5.98 -17.26 -7.49
CA THR A 91 7.09 -16.51 -8.09
C THR A 91 8.35 -17.39 -8.15
N PRO A 92 8.76 -17.88 -9.33
CA PRO A 92 9.97 -18.67 -9.44
C PRO A 92 11.18 -17.88 -8.95
N VAL A 93 12.14 -18.57 -8.34
CA VAL A 93 13.40 -17.96 -7.94
C VAL A 93 14.15 -17.52 -9.19
N LYS A 94 14.57 -16.25 -9.26
CA LYS A 94 15.36 -15.77 -10.39
C LYS A 94 16.78 -16.31 -10.25
N TRP A 95 17.22 -17.06 -11.25
CA TRP A 95 18.60 -17.52 -11.39
C TRP A 95 19.31 -16.52 -12.29
N ILE A 96 20.35 -15.89 -11.78
CA ILE A 96 21.08 -14.85 -12.49
C ILE A 96 22.52 -15.29 -12.65
N LYS A 97 23.02 -15.21 -13.88
CA LYS A 97 24.42 -15.46 -14.18
C LYS A 97 25.19 -14.14 -14.00
N THR A 98 26.14 -14.13 -13.08
CA THR A 98 27.05 -12.99 -12.86
C THR A 98 27.99 -12.85 -14.06
N SER A 99 28.61 -11.68 -14.23
CA SER A 99 29.68 -11.43 -15.21
C SER A 99 30.80 -12.49 -15.16
N ASP A 100 31.11 -13.00 -13.96
CA ASP A 100 32.11 -14.05 -13.73
C ASP A 100 31.61 -15.48 -14.07
N GLY A 101 30.40 -15.62 -14.61
CA GLY A 101 29.81 -16.89 -15.00
C GLY A 101 29.20 -17.74 -13.87
N ARG A 102 29.33 -17.29 -12.62
CA ARG A 102 28.66 -17.90 -11.45
C ARG A 102 27.14 -17.69 -11.52
N ILE A 103 26.39 -18.62 -10.94
CA ILE A 103 24.93 -18.54 -10.88
C ILE A 103 24.51 -18.19 -9.45
N ILE A 104 23.80 -17.06 -9.29
CA ILE A 104 23.26 -16.59 -8.02
C ILE A 104 21.75 -16.79 -8.03
N VAL A 105 21.24 -17.31 -6.91
CA VAL A 105 19.82 -17.57 -6.68
C VAL A 105 19.23 -16.37 -5.95
N ASP A 106 18.51 -15.50 -6.65
CA ASP A 106 17.90 -14.31 -6.05
C ASP A 106 16.59 -14.65 -5.34
N ARG A 107 16.69 -14.81 -4.02
CA ARG A 107 15.56 -15.21 -3.18
C ARG A 107 14.64 -14.03 -2.83
N SER A 108 15.19 -12.83 -2.66
CA SER A 108 14.48 -11.65 -2.13
C SER A 108 14.07 -10.63 -3.20
N GLY A 109 14.53 -10.78 -4.45
CA GLY A 109 14.38 -9.75 -5.50
C GLY A 109 15.36 -8.58 -5.34
N LYS A 110 16.17 -8.58 -4.27
CA LYS A 110 17.14 -7.53 -3.92
C LYS A 110 18.58 -8.02 -3.97
N SER A 111 18.80 -9.27 -4.40
CA SER A 111 20.14 -9.88 -4.34
C SER A 111 21.03 -9.44 -5.51
N VAL A 112 20.47 -8.80 -6.54
CA VAL A 112 21.19 -8.36 -7.75
C VAL A 112 20.62 -7.02 -8.24
N GLY A 113 21.41 -6.27 -9.02
CA GLY A 113 21.02 -4.95 -9.54
C GLY A 113 21.24 -3.83 -8.53
N PRO A 114 20.71 -2.62 -8.76
CA PRO A 114 21.04 -1.46 -7.93
C PRO A 114 20.61 -1.62 -6.47
N GLU A 115 19.59 -2.42 -6.18
CA GLU A 115 19.12 -2.70 -4.81
C GLU A 115 20.08 -3.57 -3.99
N ALA A 116 21.00 -4.29 -4.63
CA ALA A 116 22.03 -5.08 -3.95
C ALA A 116 23.27 -4.25 -3.55
N LEU A 117 23.33 -2.99 -3.99
CA LEU A 117 24.40 -2.06 -3.63
C LEU A 117 24.28 -1.69 -2.14
N LYS A 118 25.40 -1.78 -1.42
CA LYS A 118 25.49 -1.46 0.00
C LYS A 118 26.24 -0.16 0.20
N ILE A 119 25.79 0.62 1.16
CA ILE A 119 26.48 1.83 1.62
C ILE A 119 27.42 1.38 2.74
N ASP A 120 28.72 1.43 2.48
CA ASP A 120 29.76 1.05 3.45
C ASP A 120 30.05 2.21 4.40
N GLY A 121 30.05 3.44 3.87
CA GLY A 121 30.32 4.65 4.64
C GLY A 121 29.80 5.90 3.94
N VAL A 122 29.45 6.90 4.73
CA VAL A 122 29.12 8.24 4.24
C VAL A 122 29.92 9.24 5.05
N LYS A 123 30.60 10.16 4.38
CA LYS A 123 31.39 11.23 5.00
C LYS A 123 30.87 12.58 4.52
N ALA A 124 30.58 13.47 5.46
CA ALA A 124 30.24 14.86 5.15
C ALA A 124 31.46 15.59 4.55
N LEU A 125 31.21 16.37 3.52
CA LEU A 125 32.15 17.32 2.94
C LEU A 125 31.83 18.70 3.49
N ASN A 126 32.72 19.20 4.34
CA ASN A 126 32.46 20.41 5.12
C ASN A 126 32.97 21.67 4.42
N MET A 127 32.22 22.76 4.61
CA MET A 127 32.71 24.12 4.52
C MET A 127 33.15 24.56 5.92
N VAL A 128 34.39 25.04 6.02
CA VAL A 128 35.00 25.50 7.26
C VAL A 128 35.46 26.94 7.08
N VAL A 129 35.03 27.82 7.99
CA VAL A 129 35.50 29.20 8.08
C VAL A 129 36.12 29.42 9.46
N ARG A 130 37.40 29.81 9.48
CA ARG A 130 38.17 29.99 10.70
C ARG A 130 38.81 31.38 10.72
N LEU A 131 38.75 32.06 11.86
CA LEU A 131 39.53 33.26 12.10
C LEU A 131 40.97 32.87 12.45
N VAL A 132 41.95 33.37 11.69
CA VAL A 132 43.38 33.12 11.94
C VAL A 132 44.01 34.29 12.69
N SER A 133 43.81 35.50 12.20
CA SER A 133 44.32 36.72 12.84
C SER A 133 43.42 37.91 12.55
N SER A 134 43.44 38.88 13.45
CA SER A 134 42.75 40.16 13.31
C SER A 134 43.76 41.30 13.47
N GLY A 135 43.56 42.38 12.73
CA GLY A 135 44.40 43.58 12.83
C GLY A 135 43.69 44.82 12.29
N PRO A 136 44.35 45.99 12.37
CA PRO A 136 43.76 47.27 11.96
C PRO A 136 43.36 47.31 10.48
N ASP A 137 44.11 46.60 9.63
CA ASP A 137 43.91 46.57 8.18
C ASP A 137 42.91 45.49 7.72
N GLY A 138 42.35 44.70 8.65
CA GLY A 138 41.34 43.68 8.36
C GLY A 138 41.57 42.36 9.10
N HIS A 139 40.69 41.40 8.82
CA HIS A 139 40.68 40.08 9.43
C HIS A 139 41.15 39.02 8.43
N VAL A 140 42.09 38.19 8.83
CA VAL A 140 42.55 37.04 8.04
C VAL A 140 41.72 35.83 8.44
N ILE A 141 40.93 35.34 7.50
CA ILE A 141 40.15 34.12 7.66
C ILE A 141 40.68 33.01 6.76
N GLU A 142 40.63 31.78 7.25
CA GLU A 142 40.84 30.58 6.46
C GLU A 142 39.49 30.02 6.01
N LEU A 143 39.33 29.87 4.70
CA LEU A 143 38.20 29.20 4.07
C LEU A 143 38.65 27.87 3.47
N MET A 144 37.97 26.78 3.84
CA MET A 144 38.16 25.44 3.29
C MET A 144 36.81 24.88 2.84
N ILE A 145 36.76 24.31 1.63
CA ILE A 145 35.52 23.77 1.05
C ILE A 145 35.80 22.39 0.47
N GLU A 146 35.51 21.36 1.25
CA GLU A 146 35.78 19.97 0.83
C GLU A 146 34.90 19.55 -0.36
N ALA A 147 33.73 20.17 -0.51
CA ALA A 147 32.77 19.94 -1.60
C ALA A 147 33.22 20.50 -2.95
N ALA A 148 34.26 21.35 -3.02
CA ALA A 148 34.65 22.02 -4.25
C ALA A 148 35.06 21.04 -5.38
N ASP A 149 34.71 21.40 -6.63
CA ASP A 149 35.02 20.59 -7.81
C ASP A 149 36.52 20.43 -8.03
N ARG A 150 37.28 21.54 -7.91
CA ARG A 150 38.74 21.51 -8.07
C ARG A 150 39.43 21.21 -6.76
N ALA A 151 40.41 20.30 -6.79
CA ALA A 151 41.15 19.87 -5.62
C ALA A 151 41.89 21.02 -4.90
N GLU A 152 42.32 22.05 -5.63
CA GLU A 152 43.01 23.23 -5.09
C GLU A 152 42.15 24.01 -4.09
N PHE A 153 40.83 24.02 -4.27
CA PHE A 153 39.88 24.75 -3.40
C PHE A 153 39.44 23.93 -2.18
N ARG A 154 39.85 22.67 -2.09
CA ARG A 154 39.57 21.78 -0.94
C ARG A 154 40.58 21.95 0.20
N LYS A 155 41.63 22.73 -0.01
CA LYS A 155 42.64 23.06 1.01
C LYS A 155 42.28 24.37 1.70
N PRO A 156 42.68 24.60 2.97
CA PRO A 156 42.52 25.89 3.63
C PRO A 156 43.21 27.00 2.83
N ARG A 157 42.51 28.11 2.63
CA ARG A 157 43.04 29.29 1.96
C ARG A 157 42.80 30.54 2.81
N PRO A 158 43.85 31.33 3.10
CA PRO A 158 43.69 32.58 3.81
C PRO A 158 43.12 33.67 2.89
N PHE A 159 42.20 34.46 3.41
CA PHE A 159 41.63 35.65 2.81
C PHE A 159 41.68 36.79 3.82
N THR A 160 42.10 37.97 3.39
CA THR A 160 42.00 39.19 4.20
C THR A 160 40.69 39.88 3.86
N VAL A 161 39.95 40.30 4.89
CA VAL A 161 38.57 40.78 4.76
C VAL A 161 38.36 41.96 5.69
N LYS A 162 37.81 43.05 5.16
CA LYS A 162 37.37 44.20 5.95
C LYS A 162 35.88 44.10 6.26
N ALA A 163 35.44 44.87 7.25
CA ALA A 163 34.01 45.00 7.52
C ALA A 163 33.27 45.44 6.24
N ASP A 164 32.11 44.82 5.99
CA ASP A 164 31.28 45.00 4.79
C ASP A 164 31.88 44.49 3.46
N GLU A 165 32.97 43.71 3.51
CA GLU A 165 33.58 43.13 2.31
C GLU A 165 33.04 41.73 1.96
N LYS A 166 33.05 41.40 0.66
CA LYS A 166 32.59 40.12 0.11
C LYS A 166 33.76 39.31 -0.43
N ILE A 167 33.83 38.06 -0.01
CA ILE A 167 34.83 37.08 -0.45
C ILE A 167 34.17 36.14 -1.44
N ARG A 168 34.84 35.90 -2.57
CA ARG A 168 34.38 34.94 -3.55
C ARG A 168 34.70 33.51 -3.11
N ILE A 169 33.66 32.69 -3.00
CA ILE A 169 33.76 31.26 -2.79
C ILE A 169 34.03 30.59 -4.15
N PRO A 170 35.03 29.71 -4.25
CA PRO A 170 35.21 28.87 -5.43
C PRO A 170 33.96 28.01 -5.72
N GLY A 171 33.59 27.91 -7.00
CA GLY A 171 32.37 27.20 -7.43
C GLY A 171 31.20 28.12 -7.80
N GLY A 172 31.28 29.42 -7.49
CA GLY A 172 30.32 30.42 -7.98
C GLY A 172 30.46 30.70 -9.48
N THR A 173 29.34 30.77 -10.20
CA THR A 173 29.31 31.17 -11.61
C THR A 173 29.40 32.70 -11.75
N ALA A 174 29.58 33.23 -12.97
CA ALA A 174 29.55 34.67 -13.20
C ALA A 174 28.18 35.30 -12.91
N ARG A 175 27.09 34.51 -13.06
CA ARG A 175 25.70 34.97 -12.83
C ARG A 175 25.30 34.88 -11.37
N ASN A 176 25.71 33.83 -10.67
CA ASN A 176 25.52 33.65 -9.23
C ASN A 176 26.87 33.40 -8.55
N PRO A 177 27.58 34.47 -8.15
CA PRO A 177 28.82 34.31 -7.43
C PRO A 177 28.49 33.85 -6.01
N ASN A 178 28.79 32.58 -5.71
CA ASN A 178 28.79 32.08 -4.34
C ASN A 178 29.81 32.92 -3.53
N GLN A 179 29.33 33.69 -2.55
CA GLN A 179 30.11 34.68 -1.81
C GLN A 179 29.78 34.62 -0.31
N ILE A 180 30.78 34.93 0.51
CA ILE A 180 30.60 35.19 1.94
C ILE A 180 30.79 36.67 2.17
N TRP A 181 29.87 37.31 2.88
CA TRP A 181 29.89 38.73 3.20
C TRP A 181 30.15 38.90 4.70
N LEU A 182 31.24 39.57 5.07
CA LEU A 182 31.45 39.97 6.47
C LEU A 182 30.52 41.15 6.80
N ARG A 183 29.42 40.87 7.51
CA ARG A 183 28.39 41.86 7.83
C ARG A 183 28.77 42.72 9.03
N GLU A 184 29.27 42.08 10.07
CA GLU A 184 29.46 42.73 11.36
C GLU A 184 30.70 42.17 12.04
N VAL A 185 31.46 43.06 12.64
CA VAL A 185 32.60 42.76 13.51
C VAL A 185 32.17 43.21 14.90
N LYS A 186 32.01 42.26 15.83
CA LYS A 186 31.69 42.59 17.22
C LYS A 186 32.96 42.65 18.05
N GLY A 187 33.06 43.67 18.89
CA GLY A 187 34.23 43.93 19.73
C GLY A 187 35.25 44.86 19.06
N ALA A 188 36.48 44.88 19.58
CA ALA A 188 37.54 45.73 19.06
C ALA A 188 38.07 45.19 17.72
N ALA A 189 38.40 46.09 16.77
CA ALA A 189 38.89 45.68 15.45
C ALA A 189 40.17 44.82 15.50
N GLU A 190 41.06 45.07 16.46
CA GLU A 190 42.30 44.31 16.64
C GLU A 190 42.07 42.94 17.32
N ASN A 191 41.04 42.83 18.15
CA ASN A 191 40.68 41.60 18.85
C ASN A 191 39.14 41.48 18.92
N PRO A 192 38.50 41.03 17.83
CA PRO A 192 37.05 40.93 17.79
C PRO A 192 36.58 39.76 18.65
N ASP A 193 35.47 39.96 19.36
CA ASP A 193 34.77 38.91 20.09
C ASP A 193 34.18 37.90 19.10
N SER A 194 33.63 38.41 17.98
CA SER A 194 33.10 37.59 16.91
C SER A 194 32.99 38.32 15.56
N LEU A 195 32.99 37.52 14.49
CA LEU A 195 32.77 37.95 13.11
C LEU A 195 31.47 37.33 12.59
N SER A 196 30.54 38.17 12.17
CA SER A 196 29.25 37.76 11.60
C SER A 196 29.32 37.76 10.08
N PHE A 197 29.22 36.57 9.49
CA PHE A 197 29.22 36.36 8.06
C PHE A 197 27.83 36.04 7.54
N GLU A 198 27.55 36.43 6.29
CA GLU A 198 26.34 36.09 5.56
C GLU A 198 26.71 35.41 4.24
N ILE A 199 26.11 34.26 3.95
CA ILE A 199 26.25 33.58 2.66
C ILE A 199 25.27 34.22 1.70
N THR A 200 25.77 34.79 0.59
CA THR A 200 24.93 35.60 -0.31
C THR A 200 23.83 34.79 -1.00
N GLU A 201 24.07 33.51 -1.27
CA GLU A 201 23.13 32.62 -1.95
C GLU A 201 21.95 32.22 -1.06
N THR A 202 22.24 31.80 0.18
CA THR A 202 21.21 31.30 1.13
C THR A 202 20.69 32.38 2.07
N LYS A 203 21.37 33.54 2.15
CA LYS A 203 21.18 34.59 3.17
C LYS A 203 21.35 34.08 4.60
N GLU A 204 21.97 32.91 4.76
CA GLU A 204 22.27 32.33 6.07
C GLU A 204 23.36 33.15 6.74
N ARG A 205 23.14 33.49 8.02
CA ARG A 205 24.13 34.20 8.84
C ARG A 205 24.76 33.24 9.83
N PHE A 206 26.07 33.34 9.97
CA PHE A 206 26.83 32.55 10.93
C PHE A 206 27.91 33.39 11.60
N GLU A 207 28.30 32.97 12.80
CA GLU A 207 29.26 33.68 13.63
C GLU A 207 30.52 32.83 13.79
N VAL A 208 31.68 33.47 13.62
CA VAL A 208 32.99 32.87 13.82
C VAL A 208 33.69 33.62 14.95
N THR A 209 34.22 32.88 15.91
CA THR A 209 35.06 33.44 16.98
C THR A 209 36.48 32.90 16.87
N LYS A 210 37.39 33.45 17.68
CA LYS A 210 38.78 32.97 17.72
C LYS A 210 38.89 31.49 18.11
N ASP A 211 38.01 31.04 19.00
CA ASP A 211 38.03 29.66 19.52
C ASP A 211 37.10 28.70 18.76
N LYS A 212 36.14 29.24 18.00
CA LYS A 212 35.12 28.43 17.32
C LYS A 212 35.05 28.77 15.83
N ALA A 213 35.57 27.86 15.02
CA ALA A 213 35.36 27.86 13.58
C ALA A 213 33.91 27.50 13.25
N PHE A 214 33.40 28.09 12.17
CA PHE A 214 32.14 27.66 11.58
C PHE A 214 32.38 26.42 10.73
N VAL A 215 31.57 25.38 10.91
CA VAL A 215 31.62 24.12 10.16
C VAL A 215 30.21 23.76 9.73
N ARG A 216 30.01 23.58 8.42
CA ARG A 216 28.73 23.17 7.84
C ARG A 216 28.95 22.08 6.80
N ALA A 217 28.11 21.05 6.80
CA ALA A 217 28.10 20.01 5.76
C ALA A 217 27.42 20.56 4.49
N ASP A 218 28.19 20.76 3.42
CA ASP A 218 27.66 21.26 2.14
C ASP A 218 27.31 20.12 1.17
N ALA A 219 28.01 19.00 1.28
CA ALA A 219 27.78 17.81 0.46
C ALA A 219 28.20 16.55 1.21
N TYR A 220 28.00 15.39 0.59
CA TYR A 220 28.41 14.11 1.13
C TYR A 220 29.17 13.31 0.07
N VAL A 221 30.09 12.48 0.52
CA VAL A 221 30.69 11.40 -0.27
C VAL A 221 30.29 10.06 0.32
N ALA A 222 30.13 9.08 -0.56
CA ALA A 222 29.78 7.72 -0.17
C ALA A 222 30.84 6.72 -0.62
N ASP A 223 31.07 5.73 0.23
CA ASP A 223 31.74 4.48 -0.13
C ASP A 223 30.64 3.43 -0.32
N LEU A 224 30.65 2.78 -1.47
CA LEU A 224 29.65 1.79 -1.88
C LEU A 224 30.32 0.47 -2.23
N SER A 225 29.69 -0.64 -1.87
CA SER A 225 30.09 -1.97 -2.31
C SER A 225 28.97 -2.66 -3.08
N TYR A 226 29.35 -3.43 -4.09
CA TYR A 226 28.46 -4.32 -4.82
C TYR A 226 28.91 -5.78 -4.59
N PRO A 227 28.40 -6.43 -3.54
CA PRO A 227 28.79 -7.79 -3.18
C PRO A 227 28.66 -8.85 -4.29
N PRO A 228 27.65 -8.83 -5.19
CA PRO A 228 27.49 -9.86 -6.20
C PRO A 228 28.68 -10.02 -7.16
N GLU A 229 29.43 -8.94 -7.40
CA GLU A 229 30.66 -8.94 -8.22
C GLU A 229 31.90 -8.56 -7.42
N ASN A 230 31.80 -8.50 -6.08
CA ASN A 230 32.86 -8.06 -5.19
C ASN A 230 33.50 -6.71 -5.60
N ARG A 231 32.70 -5.79 -6.13
CA ARG A 231 33.19 -4.45 -6.52
C ARG A 231 33.10 -3.49 -5.34
N GLN A 232 34.10 -2.62 -5.24
CA GLN A 232 34.12 -1.54 -4.27
C GLN A 232 34.30 -0.21 -5.00
N PHE A 233 33.55 0.79 -4.56
CA PHE A 233 33.58 2.14 -5.09
C PHE A 233 33.81 3.10 -3.93
N LYS A 234 34.92 3.83 -3.95
CA LYS A 234 35.32 4.69 -2.83
C LYS A 234 35.26 6.16 -3.20
N THR A 235 34.97 6.99 -2.22
CA THR A 235 35.01 8.46 -2.30
C THR A 235 34.13 8.99 -3.44
N LEU A 236 32.98 8.36 -3.63
CA LEU A 236 32.05 8.73 -4.69
C LEU A 236 31.34 10.03 -4.38
N ARG A 237 31.26 10.91 -5.38
CA ARG A 237 30.56 12.20 -5.32
C ARG A 237 29.29 12.16 -6.15
N ARG A 238 28.44 13.18 -5.97
CA ARG A 238 27.35 13.47 -6.90
C ARG A 238 27.90 13.52 -8.34
N ASP A 239 27.11 13.03 -9.27
CA ASP A 239 27.41 12.90 -10.70
C ASP A 239 28.49 11.88 -11.08
N ALA A 240 29.10 11.17 -10.12
CA ALA A 240 30.01 10.07 -10.43
C ALA A 240 29.27 8.92 -11.14
N VAL A 241 29.96 8.30 -12.10
CA VAL A 241 29.45 7.13 -12.85
C VAL A 241 30.13 5.87 -12.32
N ILE A 242 29.32 4.86 -12.03
CA ILE A 242 29.75 3.55 -11.54
C ILE A 242 29.14 2.44 -12.39
N GLY A 243 29.94 1.42 -12.71
CA GLY A 243 29.50 0.27 -13.51
C GLY A 243 29.42 -1.00 -12.67
N PHE A 244 28.26 -1.65 -12.66
CA PHE A 244 28.03 -2.95 -12.02
C PHE A 244 26.78 -3.63 -12.61
N GLY A 245 26.68 -4.95 -12.49
CA GLY A 245 25.53 -5.71 -13.03
C GLY A 245 25.43 -5.66 -14.56
N GLY A 246 26.52 -5.36 -15.26
CA GLY A 246 26.54 -5.15 -16.71
C GLY A 246 25.95 -3.81 -17.18
N GLU A 247 25.62 -2.90 -16.27
CA GLU A 247 25.03 -1.59 -16.58
C GLU A 247 25.85 -0.45 -15.95
N GLU A 248 25.60 0.77 -16.42
CA GLU A 248 26.17 2.00 -15.86
C GLU A 248 25.13 2.82 -15.10
N TYR A 249 25.52 3.27 -13.92
CA TYR A 249 24.72 4.07 -13.02
C TYR A 249 25.41 5.38 -12.71
N LYS A 250 24.62 6.46 -12.63
CA LYS A 250 25.06 7.78 -12.20
C LYS A 250 24.54 8.06 -10.79
N ILE A 251 25.39 8.60 -9.93
CA ILE A 251 24.97 9.05 -8.60
C ILE A 251 24.26 10.39 -8.73
N VAL A 252 22.97 10.41 -8.39
CA VAL A 252 22.14 11.60 -8.48
C VAL A 252 22.20 12.38 -7.18
N GLU A 253 22.19 11.68 -6.05
CA GLU A 253 22.08 12.30 -4.73
C GLU A 253 22.80 11.45 -3.69
N ILE A 254 23.45 12.13 -2.75
CA ILE A 254 24.06 11.54 -1.56
C ILE A 254 23.63 12.40 -0.38
N SER A 255 23.00 11.75 0.58
CA SER A 255 22.58 12.31 1.86
C SER A 255 23.25 11.50 2.98
N GLU A 256 23.11 11.95 4.24
CA GLU A 256 23.75 11.29 5.39
C GLU A 256 23.40 9.79 5.50
N ASN A 257 22.14 9.45 5.19
CA ASN A 257 21.59 8.10 5.34
C ASN A 257 21.17 7.46 4.02
N GLU A 258 21.25 8.16 2.89
CA GLU A 258 20.70 7.66 1.63
C GLU A 258 21.59 7.99 0.44
N VAL A 259 21.63 7.07 -0.53
CA VAL A 259 22.30 7.27 -1.82
C VAL A 259 21.33 6.93 -2.93
N VAL A 260 21.21 7.83 -3.90
CA VAL A 260 20.32 7.65 -5.06
C VAL A 260 21.16 7.46 -6.31
N VAL A 261 20.97 6.30 -6.95
CA VAL A 261 21.61 5.96 -8.23
C VAL A 261 20.57 5.95 -9.34
N SER A 262 20.94 6.42 -10.52
CA SER A 262 20.11 6.39 -11.73
C SER A 262 20.79 5.57 -12.80
N ASN A 263 20.07 4.62 -13.39
CA ASN A 263 20.56 3.91 -14.57
C ASN A 263 20.65 4.89 -15.75
N ARG A 264 21.76 4.87 -16.50
CA ARG A 264 22.02 5.82 -17.60
C ARG A 264 21.22 5.57 -18.87
N LEU A 265 20.68 4.36 -19.06
CA LEU A 265 19.95 3.99 -20.28
C LEU A 265 18.46 4.26 -20.20
N ASN A 266 17.88 4.20 -18.99
CA ASN A 266 16.43 4.31 -18.79
C ASN A 266 16.03 5.32 -17.70
N ASP A 267 16.98 6.06 -17.14
CA ASP A 267 16.80 7.06 -16.09
C ASP A 267 16.05 6.56 -14.83
N LYS A 268 15.97 5.24 -14.64
CA LYS A 268 15.33 4.64 -13.47
C LYS A 268 16.19 4.90 -12.24
N LYS A 269 15.60 5.60 -11.27
CA LYS A 269 16.22 5.92 -9.98
C LYS A 269 15.97 4.83 -8.95
N THR A 270 17.01 4.45 -8.23
CA THR A 270 16.96 3.53 -7.09
C THR A 270 17.51 4.25 -5.87
N ARG A 271 16.75 4.21 -4.78
CA ARG A 271 17.14 4.83 -3.50
C ARG A 271 17.65 3.74 -2.57
N LEU A 272 18.86 3.92 -2.07
CA LEU A 272 19.51 3.01 -1.14
C LEU A 272 19.53 3.67 0.22
N LYS A 273 19.02 2.95 1.22
CA LYS A 273 19.03 3.41 2.60
C LYS A 273 20.18 2.75 3.33
N ARG A 274 20.94 3.55 4.07
CA ARG A 274 21.96 3.08 4.97
C ARG A 274 21.26 2.30 6.07
N THR A 275 21.63 1.03 6.23
CA THR A 275 21.20 0.27 7.41
C THR A 275 22.01 0.80 8.59
N PRO A 276 21.39 1.23 9.69
CA PRO A 276 22.13 1.60 10.89
C PRO A 276 22.95 0.37 11.34
N GLN A 277 24.25 0.56 11.54
CA GLN A 277 25.12 -0.44 12.16
C GLN A 277 24.94 -0.42 13.68
#